data_AF-R4KMX6-F1
#
_entry.id   AF-R4KMX6-F1
#
_cell.length_a   1.000
_cell.length_b   1.000
_cell.length_c   1.000
_cell.angle_alpha   90.00
_cell.angle_beta   90.00
_cell.angle_gamma   90.00
#
_symmetry.space_group_name_H-M   'P 1'
#
loop_
_entity.id
_entity.type
_entity.pdbx_description
1 polymer ?
#
loop_
_entity_poly.entity_id
_entity_poly.type
_entity_poly.pdbx_seq_one_letter_code
_entity_poly.pdbx_strand_id
1 'polypeptide(L)'
;MDIQEMQKEVDRWIGQFEEGYWPPLAMLARLTEEVGELAREVNHRFGTKPKKPDEPEGELDMELADILFIIICYANSLGINLNEAFIKMMEKYQIRDSHRWTRKKHTGGKKMATIIPLHGLRYNEEKAGNIKDLVTPPYDVIDATAQEKYYQLNPHNVIRLEYGKKIPSDNDTDNRYTRAADFFRRWQSEGILKQEDEPALYLYQQQFDVDGKTMVRTGIICGVKLEPYENGVVLPHEETMPKHKADRLALMQACGANFSPIFGLYSDQERRIDHLLLNAVQDSPGSIDFTDELGHGHRLWVITDTALVEQVQKLMEEQRIYIADGHHRYETALNYARQNPDKPAAGYVMMTLVNLYDPGLVILPTHRLVVENKVDKQTLLANLQEDFVVEKTNATDVGKVIELMAGLAGFQDDGGTVHRQVFGLYVGENVYYTLTLRSEDIISRKMPTERSADWRKLDVSVLQKLILENQLGIDMQALAGGDAIKYTRDAREAVQVVDQGHCRLAFLMNPTLIAEVTKVAANGEKMPQKSTFFYPKLITGLVINKF
;
A
#
# COMPACT_ATOMS: atom_id res chain seq x y z
N MET A 1 11.34 5.44 24.84
CA MET A 1 10.50 5.51 26.04
C MET A 1 9.43 6.56 25.81
N ASP A 2 8.15 6.20 25.93
CA ASP A 2 7.04 7.17 25.86
C ASP A 2 6.81 7.88 27.22
N ILE A 3 5.93 8.89 27.25
CA ILE A 3 5.65 9.69 28.46
C ILE A 3 5.11 8.80 29.60
N GLN A 4 4.31 7.78 29.26
CA GLN A 4 3.72 6.90 30.26
C GLN A 4 4.77 5.96 30.85
N GLU A 5 5.70 5.47 30.05
CA GLU A 5 6.86 4.70 30.48
C GLU A 5 7.80 5.54 31.35
N MET A 6 8.03 6.82 31.01
CA MET A 6 8.78 7.77 31.84
C MET A 6 8.14 7.96 33.21
N GLN A 7 6.82 8.18 33.27
CA GLN A 7 6.10 8.30 34.54
C GLN A 7 6.25 7.04 35.40
N LYS A 8 6.18 5.85 34.79
CA LYS A 8 6.37 4.57 35.48
C LYS A 8 7.81 4.35 35.95
N GLU A 9 8.80 4.77 35.18
CA GLU A 9 10.21 4.65 35.55
C GLU A 9 10.53 5.53 36.75
N VAL A 10 10.10 6.80 36.72
CA VAL A 10 10.27 7.72 37.85
C VAL A 10 9.52 7.23 39.09
N ASP A 11 8.29 6.71 38.93
CA ASP A 11 7.52 6.16 40.05
C ASP A 11 8.20 4.93 40.68
N ARG A 12 8.75 4.04 39.83
CA ARG A 12 9.54 2.90 40.29
C ARG A 12 10.80 3.33 41.03
N TRP A 13 11.43 4.44 40.63
CA TRP A 13 12.63 4.96 41.27
C TRP A 13 12.30 5.61 42.61
N ILE A 14 11.35 6.57 42.64
CA ILE A 14 10.96 7.29 43.85
C ILE A 14 10.31 6.36 44.87
N GLY A 15 9.50 5.40 44.43
CA GLY A 15 8.82 4.43 45.30
C GLY A 15 9.76 3.47 46.06
N GLN A 16 11.08 3.54 45.82
CA GLN A 16 12.08 2.81 46.60
C GLN A 16 12.46 3.53 47.90
N PHE A 17 12.09 4.79 48.07
CA PHE A 17 12.44 5.63 49.23
C PHE A 17 11.22 5.84 50.14
N GLU A 18 11.43 5.83 51.46
CA GLU A 18 10.34 5.99 52.45
C GLU A 18 9.69 7.39 52.40
N GLU A 19 10.47 8.39 51.99
CA GLU A 19 10.05 9.78 51.88
C GLU A 19 9.10 10.03 50.70
N GLY A 20 9.17 9.19 49.65
CA GLY A 20 8.36 9.31 48.44
C GLY A 20 8.51 10.67 47.73
N TYR A 21 7.40 11.18 47.20
CA TYR A 21 7.38 12.47 46.51
C TYR A 21 7.34 13.65 47.48
N TRP A 22 8.02 14.76 47.11
CA TRP A 22 7.92 16.01 47.87
C TRP A 22 6.50 16.62 47.86
N PRO A 23 6.13 17.42 48.88
CA PRO A 23 4.87 18.15 48.88
C PRO A 23 4.74 19.13 47.69
N PRO A 24 3.53 19.40 47.16
CA PRO A 24 3.32 20.23 45.97
C PRO A 24 4.04 21.59 45.96
N LEU A 25 4.07 22.29 47.10
CA LEU A 25 4.76 23.59 47.20
C LEU A 25 6.28 23.47 47.11
N ALA A 26 6.85 22.37 47.61
CA ALA A 26 8.28 22.10 47.48
C ALA A 26 8.63 21.72 46.03
N MET A 27 7.76 20.98 45.34
CA MET A 27 7.94 20.67 43.92
C MET A 27 7.86 21.91 43.03
N LEU A 28 6.95 22.84 43.32
CA LEU A 28 6.87 24.11 42.62
C LEU A 28 8.13 24.96 42.84
N ALA A 29 8.65 24.99 44.08
CA ALA A 29 9.90 25.69 44.39
C ALA A 29 11.08 25.10 43.62
N ARG A 30 11.20 23.77 43.58
CA ARG A 30 12.22 23.06 42.80
C ARG A 30 12.10 23.31 41.31
N LEU A 31 10.89 23.21 40.74
CA LEU A 31 10.66 23.53 39.34
C LEU A 31 11.09 24.96 39.01
N THR A 32 10.88 25.91 39.92
CA THR A 32 11.32 27.30 39.75
C THR A 32 12.84 27.42 39.79
N GLU A 33 13.51 26.64 40.63
CA GLU A 33 14.97 26.53 40.70
C GLU A 33 15.55 26.01 39.38
N GLU A 34 15.07 24.85 38.89
CA GLU A 34 15.53 24.25 37.62
C GLU A 34 15.27 25.16 36.40
N VAL A 35 14.12 25.85 36.37
CA VAL A 35 13.86 26.84 35.32
C VAL A 35 14.82 28.03 35.41
N GLY A 36 15.25 28.41 36.61
CA GLY A 36 16.27 29.43 36.82
C GLY A 36 17.66 29.01 36.36
N GLU A 37 18.01 27.74 36.56
CA GLU A 37 19.25 27.10 36.08
C GLU A 37 19.27 27.09 34.54
N LEU A 38 18.20 26.60 33.91
CA LEU A 38 18.03 26.64 32.46
C LEU A 38 18.12 28.08 31.91
N ALA A 39 17.44 29.04 32.55
CA ALA A 39 17.45 30.44 32.12
C ALA A 39 18.87 31.03 32.15
N ARG A 40 19.67 30.66 33.15
CA ARG A 40 21.08 31.06 33.26
C ARG A 40 21.87 30.52 32.07
N GLU A 41 21.71 29.24 31.75
CA GLU A 41 22.48 28.60 30.68
C GLU A 41 22.06 29.05 29.27
N VAL A 42 20.77 29.27 29.04
CA VAL A 42 20.26 29.88 27.81
C VAL A 42 20.84 31.29 27.63
N ASN A 43 20.88 32.10 28.70
CA ASN A 43 21.46 33.44 28.63
C ASN A 43 22.98 33.41 28.40
N HIS A 44 23.68 32.43 28.95
CA HIS A 44 25.10 32.23 28.69
C HIS A 44 25.39 31.89 27.22
N ARG A 45 24.55 31.07 26.58
CA ARG A 45 24.75 30.59 25.20
C ARG A 45 24.21 31.52 24.12
N PHE A 46 23.09 32.20 24.40
CA PHE A 46 22.36 32.99 23.39
C PHE A 46 22.10 34.44 23.80
N GLY A 47 22.40 34.81 25.05
CA GLY A 47 22.14 36.14 25.61
C GLY A 47 23.31 37.10 25.54
N THR A 48 23.15 38.28 26.13
CA THR A 48 24.13 39.37 26.08
C THR A 48 25.21 39.31 27.17
N LYS A 49 25.15 38.31 28.06
CA LYS A 49 26.08 38.13 29.18
C LYS A 49 26.70 36.72 29.10
N PRO A 50 27.83 36.56 28.39
CA PRO A 50 28.48 35.26 28.24
C PRO A 50 29.12 34.79 29.55
N LYS A 51 29.39 33.49 29.65
CA LYS A 51 30.15 32.88 30.76
C LYS A 51 31.53 33.51 30.91
N LYS A 52 32.07 33.45 32.12
CA LYS A 52 33.48 33.79 32.33
C LYS A 52 34.38 32.68 31.74
N PRO A 53 35.61 32.98 31.31
CA PRO A 53 36.49 32.01 30.65
C PRO A 53 36.87 30.78 31.49
N ASP A 54 36.69 30.86 32.81
CA ASP A 54 37.05 29.87 33.82
C ASP A 54 35.86 29.04 34.33
N GLU A 55 34.66 29.27 33.80
CA GLU A 55 33.44 28.57 34.19
C GLU A 55 33.13 27.41 33.23
N PRO A 56 32.89 26.18 33.72
CA PRO A 56 32.62 25.03 32.86
C PRO A 56 31.35 25.22 32.04
N GLU A 57 31.30 24.62 30.83
CA GLU A 57 30.09 24.58 30.02
C GLU A 57 28.99 23.81 30.77
N GLY A 58 27.77 24.34 30.74
CA GLY A 58 26.60 23.69 31.31
C GLY A 58 25.88 22.93 30.20
N GLU A 59 25.25 21.83 30.58
CA GLU A 59 24.58 20.92 29.65
C GLU A 59 23.10 21.32 29.55
N LEU A 60 22.75 22.11 28.53
CA LEU A 60 21.36 22.57 28.31
C LEU A 60 20.34 21.43 28.25
N ASP A 61 20.76 20.28 27.74
CA ASP A 61 19.98 19.06 27.69
C ASP A 61 19.74 18.46 29.08
N MET A 62 20.72 18.54 30.00
CA MET A 62 20.54 18.12 31.39
C MET A 62 19.57 19.05 32.14
N GLU A 63 19.70 20.37 31.99
CA GLU A 63 18.78 21.34 32.61
C GLU A 63 17.32 21.13 32.14
N LEU A 64 17.14 20.80 30.86
CA LEU A 64 15.83 20.43 30.31
C LEU A 64 15.33 19.09 30.84
N ALA A 65 16.22 18.12 31.05
CA ALA A 65 15.90 16.83 31.64
C ALA A 65 15.48 16.96 33.11
N ASP A 66 16.14 17.83 33.88
CA ASP A 66 15.81 18.10 35.29
C ASP A 66 14.42 18.73 35.44
N ILE A 67 14.10 19.70 34.58
CA ILE A 67 12.73 20.26 34.51
C ILE A 67 11.71 19.17 34.19
N LEU A 68 11.99 18.31 33.20
CA LEU A 68 11.10 17.22 32.82
C LEU A 68 10.92 16.22 33.98
N PHE A 69 12.01 15.89 34.68
CA PHE A 69 11.99 15.01 35.83
C PHE A 69 11.13 15.57 36.97
N ILE A 70 11.26 16.86 37.29
CA ILE A 70 10.44 17.51 38.31
C ILE A 70 8.96 17.57 37.89
N ILE A 71 8.65 17.83 36.61
CA ILE A 71 7.29 17.79 36.08
C ILE A 71 6.68 16.38 36.23
N ILE A 72 7.45 15.33 35.92
CA ILE A 72 7.00 13.94 36.07
C ILE A 72 6.74 13.63 37.54
N CYS A 73 7.68 13.95 38.43
CA CYS A 73 7.49 13.75 39.86
C CYS A 73 6.24 14.50 40.36
N TYR A 74 5.98 15.70 39.84
CA TYR A 74 4.85 16.53 40.24
C TYR A 74 3.52 15.99 39.71
N ALA A 75 3.51 15.45 38.50
CA ALA A 75 2.33 14.79 37.96
C ALA A 75 2.00 13.50 38.72
N ASN A 76 3.02 12.66 38.98
CA ASN A 76 2.86 11.42 39.71
C ASN A 76 2.35 11.66 41.14
N SER A 77 2.89 12.64 41.86
CA SER A 77 2.44 12.95 43.24
C SER A 77 0.98 13.40 43.33
N LEU A 78 0.42 13.91 42.23
CA LEU A 78 -0.97 14.36 42.12
C LEU A 78 -1.88 13.35 41.39
N GLY A 79 -1.34 12.21 40.96
CA GLY A 79 -2.08 11.21 40.17
C GLY A 79 -2.49 11.68 38.77
N ILE A 80 -1.72 12.60 38.18
CA ILE A 80 -1.98 13.17 36.86
C ILE A 80 -1.33 12.29 35.78
N ASN A 81 -2.12 11.84 34.82
CA ASN A 81 -1.63 11.19 33.61
C ASN A 81 -1.14 12.25 32.61
N LEU A 82 0.18 12.41 32.45
CA LEU A 82 0.76 13.40 31.55
C LEU A 82 0.48 13.09 30.09
N ASN A 83 0.37 11.82 29.71
CA ASN A 83 0.05 11.43 28.34
C ASN A 83 -1.36 11.90 27.94
N GLU A 84 -2.37 11.66 28.79
CA GLU A 84 -3.73 12.17 28.58
C GLU A 84 -3.80 13.69 28.62
N ALA A 85 -3.09 14.34 29.56
CA ALA A 85 -3.05 15.79 29.66
C ALA A 85 -2.42 16.43 28.42
N PHE A 86 -1.36 15.81 27.87
CA PHE A 86 -0.69 16.26 26.65
C PHE A 86 -1.61 16.13 25.43
N ILE A 87 -2.29 14.99 25.27
CA ILE A 87 -3.26 14.77 24.18
C ILE A 87 -4.34 15.86 24.20
N LYS A 88 -5.00 16.08 25.34
CA LYS A 88 -6.05 17.11 25.50
C LYS A 88 -5.53 18.53 25.21
N MET A 89 -4.29 18.81 25.57
CA MET A 89 -3.65 20.11 25.32
C MET A 89 -3.29 20.30 23.84
N MET A 90 -2.84 19.25 23.16
CA MET A 90 -2.59 19.27 21.72
C MET A 90 -3.86 19.41 20.90
N GLU A 91 -4.95 18.74 21.27
CA GLU A 91 -6.28 18.93 20.65
C GLU A 91 -6.70 20.41 20.73
N LYS A 92 -6.48 21.06 21.87
CA LYS A 92 -6.78 22.49 22.04
C LYS A 92 -5.93 23.37 21.11
N TYR A 93 -4.64 23.08 20.93
CA TYR A 93 -3.81 23.84 19.99
C TYR A 93 -4.18 23.57 18.53
N GLN A 94 -4.52 22.33 18.20
CA GLN A 94 -4.92 21.92 16.86
C GLN A 94 -6.28 22.47 16.44
N ILE A 95 -7.22 22.67 17.38
CA ILE A 95 -8.57 23.16 17.10
C ILE A 95 -8.67 24.67 17.30
N ARG A 96 -8.33 25.18 18.49
CA ARG A 96 -8.59 26.56 18.90
C ARG A 96 -7.56 27.56 18.36
N ASP A 97 -6.29 27.17 18.29
CA ASP A 97 -5.18 28.03 17.87
C ASP A 97 -4.70 27.70 16.43
N SER A 98 -5.50 26.94 15.66
CA SER A 98 -5.23 26.46 14.29
C SER A 98 -4.89 27.58 13.28
N HIS A 99 -5.41 28.79 13.52
CA HIS A 99 -5.19 29.97 12.70
C HIS A 99 -4.31 31.03 13.38
N ARG A 100 -3.81 30.77 14.60
CA ARG A 100 -3.08 31.76 15.40
C ARG A 100 -1.67 32.02 14.87
N TRP A 101 -1.08 31.03 14.18
CA TRP A 101 0.27 31.12 13.65
C TRP A 101 0.26 30.84 12.16
N THR A 102 0.96 31.66 11.38
CA THR A 102 1.16 31.39 9.95
C THR A 102 1.97 30.11 9.83
N ARG A 103 1.35 29.03 9.32
CA ARG A 103 2.08 27.79 9.01
C ARG A 103 3.27 28.13 8.12
N LYS A 104 4.44 27.54 8.40
CA LYS A 104 5.60 27.67 7.50
C LYS A 104 5.12 27.32 6.09
N LYS A 105 5.20 28.28 5.16
CA LYS A 105 5.02 27.96 3.75
C LYS A 105 6.08 26.92 3.42
N HIS A 106 5.66 25.73 2.98
CA HIS A 106 6.59 24.79 2.38
C HIS A 106 7.12 25.44 1.10
N THR A 107 8.26 26.14 1.23
CA THR A 107 9.02 26.69 0.11
C THR A 107 9.76 25.54 -0.56
N GLY A 108 8.99 24.79 -1.35
CA GLY A 108 9.40 23.60 -2.09
C GLY A 108 8.18 22.86 -2.62
N GLY A 109 7.21 23.58 -3.18
CA GLY A 109 5.94 23.04 -3.65
C GLY A 109 6.13 22.13 -4.86
N LYS A 110 6.42 20.85 -4.63
CA LYS A 110 6.03 19.79 -5.57
C LYS A 110 4.50 19.80 -5.59
N LYS A 111 3.90 19.89 -6.78
CA LYS A 111 2.46 19.70 -6.95
C LYS A 111 2.07 18.37 -6.28
N MET A 112 0.92 18.37 -5.62
CA MET A 112 0.36 17.20 -4.93
C MET A 112 -0.90 16.73 -5.64
N ALA A 113 -1.53 15.66 -5.15
CA ALA A 113 -2.66 15.04 -5.82
C ALA A 113 -3.90 15.95 -5.85
N THR A 114 -4.54 16.03 -7.03
CA THR A 114 -5.86 16.65 -7.18
C THR A 114 -6.87 15.54 -7.46
N ILE A 115 -7.94 15.50 -6.66
CA ILE A 115 -9.06 14.59 -6.87
C ILE A 115 -10.35 15.36 -7.14
N ILE A 116 -11.29 14.76 -7.86
CA ILE A 116 -12.62 15.29 -8.14
C ILE A 116 -13.70 14.24 -7.82
N PRO A 117 -14.88 14.67 -7.38
CA PRO A 117 -16.06 13.81 -7.41
C PRO A 117 -16.44 13.48 -8.87
N LEU A 118 -17.13 12.36 -9.06
CA LEU A 118 -17.50 11.85 -10.39
C LEU A 118 -19.03 11.81 -10.53
N HIS A 119 -19.51 12.06 -11.76
CA HIS A 119 -20.86 11.65 -12.16
C HIS A 119 -20.83 10.17 -12.55
N GLY A 120 -20.68 9.30 -11.56
CA GLY A 120 -20.53 7.87 -11.81
C GLY A 120 -21.75 7.27 -12.51
N LEU A 121 -21.48 6.39 -13.47
CA LEU A 121 -22.48 5.50 -14.04
C LEU A 121 -22.53 4.22 -13.18
N ARG A 122 -23.70 3.91 -12.65
CA ARG A 122 -23.95 2.69 -11.83
C ARG A 122 -25.11 1.88 -12.39
N TYR A 123 -25.17 0.61 -12.04
CA TYR A 123 -26.27 -0.26 -12.44
C TYR A 123 -27.59 0.18 -11.80
N ASN A 124 -28.65 0.14 -12.60
CA ASN A 124 -30.01 0.14 -12.11
C ASN A 124 -30.43 -1.31 -11.85
N GLU A 125 -30.34 -1.77 -10.61
CA GLU A 125 -30.59 -3.18 -10.24
C GLU A 125 -32.03 -3.63 -10.54
N GLU A 126 -33.01 -2.73 -10.60
CA GLU A 126 -34.39 -3.06 -11.01
C GLU A 126 -34.46 -3.59 -12.46
N LYS A 127 -33.54 -3.13 -13.33
CA LYS A 127 -33.50 -3.53 -14.74
C LYS A 127 -32.36 -4.49 -15.06
N ALA A 128 -31.20 -4.28 -14.43
CA ALA A 128 -29.99 -5.04 -14.71
C ALA A 128 -29.99 -6.41 -13.99
N GLY A 129 -30.67 -6.49 -12.84
CA GLY A 129 -30.61 -7.63 -11.92
C GLY A 129 -29.68 -7.37 -10.74
N ASN A 130 -29.34 -8.43 -10.01
CA ASN A 130 -28.55 -8.34 -8.77
C ASN A 130 -27.09 -7.96 -9.08
N ILE A 131 -26.57 -6.94 -8.39
CA ILE A 131 -25.20 -6.43 -8.58
C ILE A 131 -24.11 -7.51 -8.54
N LYS A 132 -24.25 -8.55 -7.71
CA LYS A 132 -23.24 -9.63 -7.61
C LYS A 132 -23.02 -10.37 -8.94
N ASP A 133 -24.06 -10.38 -9.79
CA ASP A 133 -24.06 -11.06 -11.09
C ASP A 133 -23.66 -10.11 -12.24
N LEU A 134 -23.46 -8.82 -11.93
CA LEU A 134 -23.16 -7.75 -12.89
C LEU A 134 -21.70 -7.30 -12.89
N VAL A 135 -20.97 -7.65 -11.84
CA VAL A 135 -19.58 -7.28 -11.61
C VAL A 135 -18.62 -8.42 -11.98
N THR A 136 -17.34 -8.11 -12.06
CA THR A 136 -16.26 -9.11 -12.21
C THR A 136 -15.02 -8.69 -11.42
N PRO A 137 -14.11 -9.62 -11.12
CA PRO A 137 -12.70 -9.29 -10.85
C PRO A 137 -12.10 -8.43 -11.98
N PRO A 138 -10.91 -7.83 -11.79
CA PRO A 138 -10.27 -7.09 -12.88
C PRO A 138 -9.88 -8.02 -14.04
N TYR A 139 -9.88 -7.49 -15.26
CA TYR A 139 -9.71 -8.30 -16.48
C TYR A 139 -8.43 -9.13 -16.54
N ASP A 140 -7.39 -8.72 -15.83
CA ASP A 140 -6.07 -9.34 -15.84
C ASP A 140 -5.95 -10.60 -14.96
N VAL A 141 -7.02 -10.94 -14.22
CA VAL A 141 -7.15 -12.22 -13.49
C VAL A 141 -8.23 -13.14 -14.07
N ILE A 142 -8.90 -12.74 -15.16
CA ILE A 142 -9.99 -13.50 -15.79
C ILE A 142 -9.41 -14.38 -16.91
N ASP A 143 -9.46 -15.69 -16.72
CA ASP A 143 -9.14 -16.66 -17.76
C ASP A 143 -10.34 -16.91 -18.73
N ALA A 144 -10.14 -17.74 -19.75
CA ALA A 144 -11.18 -18.01 -20.76
C ALA A 144 -12.41 -18.71 -20.17
N THR A 145 -12.22 -19.58 -19.17
CA THR A 145 -13.31 -20.32 -18.50
C THR A 145 -14.15 -19.37 -17.65
N ALA A 146 -13.50 -18.51 -16.87
CA ALA A 146 -14.14 -17.46 -16.09
C ALA A 146 -14.85 -16.44 -16.98
N GLN A 147 -14.23 -16.04 -18.10
CA GLN A 147 -14.87 -15.16 -19.07
C GLN A 147 -16.17 -15.77 -19.62
N GLU A 148 -16.18 -17.06 -19.98
CA GLU A 148 -17.39 -17.75 -20.42
C GLU A 148 -18.47 -17.76 -19.32
N LYS A 149 -18.08 -18.08 -18.09
CA LYS A 149 -18.97 -18.07 -16.93
C LYS A 149 -19.65 -16.72 -16.74
N TYR A 150 -18.91 -15.60 -16.73
CA TYR A 150 -19.50 -14.27 -16.57
C TYR A 150 -20.41 -13.88 -17.73
N TYR A 151 -20.10 -14.32 -18.95
CA TYR A 151 -20.97 -14.11 -20.11
C TYR A 151 -22.33 -14.81 -19.97
N GLN A 152 -22.36 -15.96 -19.31
CA GLN A 152 -23.58 -16.75 -19.06
C GLN A 152 -24.33 -16.31 -17.80
N LEU A 153 -23.64 -15.68 -16.85
CA LEU A 153 -24.20 -15.30 -15.55
C LEU A 153 -25.32 -14.24 -15.68
N ASN A 154 -25.07 -13.16 -16.41
CA ASN A 154 -26.07 -12.12 -16.66
C ASN A 154 -25.80 -11.41 -18.01
N PRO A 155 -26.84 -11.09 -18.82
CA PRO A 155 -26.68 -10.34 -20.07
C PRO A 155 -26.09 -8.93 -19.89
N HIS A 156 -26.20 -8.34 -18.70
CA HIS A 156 -25.67 -7.02 -18.33
C HIS A 156 -24.36 -7.09 -17.52
N ASN A 157 -23.69 -8.25 -17.47
CA ASN A 157 -22.43 -8.35 -16.75
C ASN A 157 -21.32 -7.50 -17.39
N VAL A 158 -20.59 -6.75 -16.57
CA VAL A 158 -19.55 -5.79 -16.98
C VAL A 158 -18.43 -6.42 -17.83
N ILE A 159 -18.28 -7.74 -17.82
CA ILE A 159 -17.38 -8.48 -18.71
C ILE A 159 -17.55 -8.08 -20.18
N ARG A 160 -18.78 -7.73 -20.60
CA ARG A 160 -19.10 -7.31 -21.98
C ARG A 160 -18.53 -5.92 -22.32
N LEU A 161 -18.27 -5.11 -21.30
CA LEU A 161 -17.66 -3.79 -21.43
C LEU A 161 -16.15 -3.86 -21.21
N GLU A 162 -15.70 -4.52 -20.14
CA GLU A 162 -14.29 -4.48 -19.71
C GLU A 162 -13.39 -5.48 -20.47
N TYR A 163 -13.90 -6.68 -20.75
CA TYR A 163 -13.10 -7.77 -21.32
C TYR A 163 -13.92 -8.67 -22.23
N GLY A 164 -14.38 -8.08 -23.34
CA GLY A 164 -15.20 -8.78 -24.32
C GLY A 164 -14.47 -9.90 -25.07
N LYS A 165 -15.23 -10.95 -25.46
CA LYS A 165 -14.75 -12.09 -26.24
C LYS A 165 -14.26 -11.65 -27.62
N LYS A 166 -13.13 -12.24 -28.03
CA LYS A 166 -12.71 -12.27 -29.44
C LYS A 166 -13.48 -13.36 -30.16
N ILE A 167 -13.95 -13.07 -31.36
CA ILE A 167 -14.65 -14.05 -32.20
C ILE A 167 -13.96 -14.16 -33.56
N PRO A 168 -14.08 -15.29 -34.29
CA PRO A 168 -13.38 -15.49 -35.56
C PRO A 168 -13.68 -14.45 -36.64
N SER A 169 -14.82 -13.76 -36.58
CA SER A 169 -15.22 -12.72 -37.52
C SER A 169 -14.68 -11.32 -37.17
N ASP A 170 -13.92 -11.17 -36.07
CA ASP A 170 -13.35 -9.88 -35.66
C ASP A 170 -12.45 -9.31 -36.76
N ASN A 171 -12.64 -8.02 -37.04
CA ASN A 171 -11.85 -7.22 -37.96
C ASN A 171 -11.66 -5.79 -37.42
N ASP A 172 -10.99 -4.93 -38.17
CA ASP A 172 -10.64 -3.59 -37.71
C ASP A 172 -11.87 -2.71 -37.41
N THR A 173 -13.01 -2.99 -38.05
CA THR A 173 -14.25 -2.20 -37.91
C THR A 173 -15.35 -2.86 -37.08
N ASP A 174 -15.28 -4.17 -36.89
CA ASP A 174 -16.16 -4.95 -36.01
C ASP A 174 -15.33 -5.90 -35.17
N ASN A 175 -15.13 -5.56 -33.90
CA ASN A 175 -14.35 -6.33 -32.96
C ASN A 175 -14.90 -6.17 -31.54
N ARG A 176 -14.22 -6.77 -30.56
CA ARG A 176 -14.62 -6.71 -29.15
C ARG A 176 -14.78 -5.29 -28.61
N TYR A 177 -14.04 -4.30 -29.10
CA TYR A 177 -14.11 -2.92 -28.60
C TYR A 177 -15.33 -2.19 -29.16
N THR A 178 -15.63 -2.36 -30.45
CA THR A 178 -16.85 -1.77 -31.06
C THR A 178 -18.11 -2.39 -30.46
N ARG A 179 -18.10 -3.70 -30.22
CA ARG A 179 -19.18 -4.37 -29.48
C ARG A 179 -19.33 -3.86 -28.04
N ALA A 180 -18.22 -3.62 -27.33
CA ALA A 180 -18.26 -3.03 -26.00
C ALA A 180 -18.89 -1.63 -26.02
N ALA A 181 -18.54 -0.79 -27.01
CA ALA A 181 -19.15 0.51 -27.21
C ALA A 181 -20.66 0.42 -27.51
N ASP A 182 -21.09 -0.56 -28.30
CA ASP A 182 -22.51 -0.81 -28.58
C ASP A 182 -23.29 -1.26 -27.35
N PHE A 183 -22.73 -2.18 -26.54
CA PHE A 183 -23.32 -2.53 -25.24
C PHE A 183 -23.40 -1.30 -24.34
N PHE A 184 -22.31 -0.54 -24.22
CA PHE A 184 -22.25 0.62 -23.35
C PHE A 184 -23.29 1.69 -23.70
N ARG A 185 -23.46 2.00 -24.99
CA ARG A 185 -24.50 2.93 -25.46
C ARG A 185 -25.91 2.41 -25.18
N ARG A 186 -26.18 1.14 -25.50
CA ARG A 186 -27.51 0.54 -25.29
C ARG A 186 -27.88 0.49 -23.81
N TRP A 187 -26.96 0.09 -22.95
CA TRP A 187 -27.21 0.02 -21.51
C TRP A 187 -27.54 1.38 -20.90
N GLN A 188 -26.96 2.47 -21.40
CA GLN A 188 -27.34 3.83 -21.02
C GLN A 188 -28.75 4.18 -21.54
N SER A 189 -29.06 3.94 -22.82
CA SER A 189 -30.37 4.27 -23.40
C SER A 189 -31.53 3.45 -22.83
N GLU A 190 -31.26 2.19 -22.47
CA GLU A 190 -32.23 1.28 -21.88
C GLU A 190 -32.38 1.50 -20.36
N GLY A 191 -31.51 2.32 -19.76
CA GLY A 191 -31.48 2.62 -18.34
C GLY A 191 -30.97 1.47 -17.46
N ILE A 192 -30.19 0.56 -18.05
CA ILE A 192 -29.42 -0.48 -17.33
C ILE A 192 -28.30 0.18 -16.53
N LEU A 193 -27.62 1.17 -17.11
CA LEU A 193 -26.67 2.05 -16.43
C LEU A 193 -27.30 3.44 -16.29
N LYS A 194 -27.34 3.97 -15.07
CA LYS A 194 -27.82 5.31 -14.75
C LYS A 194 -26.66 6.16 -14.26
N GLN A 195 -26.57 7.39 -14.77
CA GLN A 195 -25.61 8.38 -14.31
C GLN A 195 -26.15 9.10 -13.07
N GLU A 196 -25.30 9.35 -12.08
CA GLU A 196 -25.67 10.18 -10.94
C GLU A 196 -25.96 11.63 -11.37
N ASP A 197 -27.04 12.19 -10.81
CA ASP A 197 -27.47 13.56 -11.08
C ASP A 197 -26.47 14.58 -10.50
N GLU A 198 -25.88 14.26 -9.34
CA GLU A 198 -24.86 15.07 -8.65
C GLU A 198 -23.49 14.36 -8.68
N PRO A 199 -22.38 15.11 -8.76
CA PRO A 199 -21.06 14.51 -8.67
C PRO A 199 -20.81 14.02 -7.24
N ALA A 200 -20.26 12.81 -7.10
CA ALA A 200 -20.03 12.18 -5.81
C ALA A 200 -18.62 11.63 -5.63
N LEU A 201 -18.17 11.55 -4.38
CA LEU A 201 -17.15 10.60 -3.96
C LEU A 201 -17.84 9.30 -3.56
N TYR A 202 -17.19 8.15 -3.76
CA TYR A 202 -17.77 6.87 -3.33
C TYR A 202 -16.88 6.22 -2.27
N LEU A 203 -17.39 6.10 -1.05
CA LEU A 203 -16.71 5.33 -0.02
C LEU A 203 -16.95 3.84 -0.30
N TYR A 204 -15.88 3.06 -0.36
CA TYR A 204 -15.90 1.65 -0.70
C TYR A 204 -15.22 0.83 0.39
N GLN A 205 -15.91 -0.19 0.89
CA GLN A 205 -15.36 -1.17 1.81
C GLN A 205 -15.32 -2.56 1.18
N GLN A 206 -14.21 -3.26 1.41
CA GLN A 206 -14.04 -4.68 1.08
C GLN A 206 -13.76 -5.46 2.36
N GLN A 207 -14.62 -6.40 2.69
CA GLN A 207 -14.45 -7.34 3.79
C GLN A 207 -13.98 -8.69 3.24
N PHE A 208 -12.95 -9.29 3.81
CA PHE A 208 -12.36 -10.53 3.31
C PHE A 208 -11.58 -11.25 4.42
N ASP A 209 -11.35 -12.55 4.27
CA ASP A 209 -10.58 -13.35 5.23
C ASP A 209 -9.16 -13.61 4.72
N VAL A 210 -8.17 -13.47 5.60
CA VAL A 210 -6.77 -13.88 5.40
C VAL A 210 -6.26 -14.50 6.69
N ASP A 211 -5.65 -15.69 6.60
CA ASP A 211 -5.07 -16.41 7.74
C ASP A 211 -6.03 -16.56 8.95
N GLY A 212 -7.31 -16.81 8.66
CA GLY A 212 -8.37 -16.97 9.67
C GLY A 212 -8.81 -15.67 10.34
N LYS A 213 -8.36 -14.51 9.85
CA LYS A 213 -8.76 -13.18 10.33
C LYS A 213 -9.61 -12.48 9.28
N THR A 214 -10.75 -11.97 9.70
CA THR A 214 -11.57 -11.07 8.87
C THR A 214 -10.98 -9.67 8.90
N MET A 215 -10.67 -9.17 7.71
CA MET A 215 -10.09 -7.85 7.46
C MET A 215 -11.11 -6.99 6.72
N VAL A 216 -11.04 -5.67 6.92
CA VAL A 216 -11.84 -4.69 6.17
C VAL A 216 -10.92 -3.62 5.62
N ARG A 217 -10.91 -3.47 4.30
CA ARG A 217 -10.19 -2.40 3.60
C ARG A 217 -11.15 -1.30 3.21
N THR A 218 -10.82 -0.06 3.56
CA THR A 218 -11.62 1.12 3.21
C THR A 218 -10.89 1.97 2.17
N GLY A 219 -11.60 2.42 1.14
CA GLY A 219 -11.05 3.30 0.12
C GLY A 219 -12.10 4.22 -0.50
N ILE A 220 -11.64 5.16 -1.33
CA ILE A 220 -12.49 6.19 -1.94
C ILE A 220 -12.35 6.10 -3.45
N ILE A 221 -13.46 5.89 -4.15
CA ILE A 221 -13.52 5.97 -5.60
C ILE A 221 -13.74 7.43 -6.00
N CYS A 222 -12.81 7.97 -6.79
CA CYS A 222 -12.83 9.36 -7.24
C CYS A 222 -12.09 9.52 -8.58
N GLY A 223 -12.20 10.69 -9.21
CA GLY A 223 -11.38 11.06 -10.36
C GLY A 223 -10.07 11.66 -9.90
N VAL A 224 -8.95 11.04 -10.25
CA VAL A 224 -7.61 11.57 -9.95
C VAL A 224 -7.06 12.25 -11.18
N LYS A 225 -6.56 13.47 -11.02
CA LYS A 225 -5.92 14.20 -12.12
C LYS A 225 -4.69 13.44 -12.62
N LEU A 226 -4.63 13.23 -13.92
CA LEU A 226 -3.49 12.60 -14.59
C LEU A 226 -2.30 13.55 -14.60
N GLU A 227 -1.14 13.03 -14.18
CA GLU A 227 0.12 13.75 -14.14
C GLU A 227 1.24 12.84 -14.66
N PRO A 228 2.14 13.33 -15.52
CA PRO A 228 3.37 12.60 -15.85
C PRO A 228 4.13 12.20 -14.59
N TYR A 229 4.70 10.99 -14.55
CA TYR A 229 5.40 10.48 -13.36
C TYR A 229 6.58 11.37 -12.91
N GLU A 230 7.22 12.07 -13.84
CA GLU A 230 8.28 13.06 -13.58
C GLU A 230 7.84 14.21 -12.64
N ASN A 231 6.54 14.49 -12.54
CA ASN A 231 6.00 15.48 -11.60
C ASN A 231 6.02 14.99 -10.15
N GLY A 232 6.18 13.68 -9.91
CA GLY A 232 6.26 13.08 -8.58
C GLY A 232 4.98 13.16 -7.76
N VAL A 233 3.84 13.47 -8.40
CA VAL A 233 2.50 13.50 -7.79
C VAL A 233 1.95 12.07 -7.67
N VAL A 234 2.03 11.33 -8.76
CA VAL A 234 1.63 9.92 -8.86
C VAL A 234 2.88 9.10 -9.14
N LEU A 235 3.12 8.08 -8.32
CA LEU A 235 4.34 7.29 -8.33
C LEU A 235 4.02 5.82 -8.67
N PRO A 236 4.62 5.27 -9.74
CA PRO A 236 4.57 3.84 -10.02
C PRO A 236 5.58 3.10 -9.12
N HIS A 237 5.30 1.84 -8.78
CA HIS A 237 6.25 0.99 -8.06
C HIS A 237 6.63 -0.29 -8.82
N GLU A 238 5.97 -0.62 -9.94
CA GLU A 238 6.24 -1.82 -10.74
C GLU A 238 6.43 -1.49 -12.23
N GLU A 239 7.24 -2.29 -12.94
CA GLU A 239 7.43 -2.20 -14.39
C GLU A 239 6.21 -2.69 -15.20
N THR A 240 6.00 -2.08 -16.37
CA THR A 240 4.85 -2.35 -17.24
C THR A 240 5.21 -3.09 -18.54
N MET A 241 4.33 -3.98 -19.00
CA MET A 241 4.41 -4.67 -20.29
C MET A 241 3.72 -3.88 -21.43
N PRO A 242 4.32 -3.81 -22.65
CA PRO A 242 3.73 -3.06 -23.77
C PRO A 242 2.36 -3.56 -24.26
N LYS A 243 2.15 -4.88 -24.34
CA LYS A 243 0.96 -5.51 -24.95
C LYS A 243 -0.36 -5.08 -24.30
N HIS A 244 -0.37 -4.87 -22.98
CA HIS A 244 -1.59 -4.54 -22.23
C HIS A 244 -2.05 -3.10 -22.49
N LYS A 245 -1.13 -2.19 -22.87
CA LYS A 245 -1.46 -0.77 -23.09
C LYS A 245 -2.30 -0.56 -24.35
N ALA A 246 -1.97 -1.24 -25.45
CA ALA A 246 -2.70 -1.12 -26.71
C ALA A 246 -4.16 -1.60 -26.59
N ASP A 247 -4.37 -2.74 -25.92
CA ASP A 247 -5.71 -3.29 -25.67
C ASP A 247 -6.60 -2.34 -24.86
N ARG A 248 -6.05 -1.75 -23.78
CA ARG A 248 -6.79 -0.81 -22.94
C ARG A 248 -7.05 0.53 -23.66
N LEU A 249 -6.10 1.00 -24.49
CA LEU A 249 -6.28 2.22 -25.26
C LEU A 249 -7.41 2.09 -26.27
N ALA A 250 -7.46 0.96 -27.01
CA ALA A 250 -8.51 0.70 -27.98
C ALA A 250 -9.90 0.65 -27.32
N LEU A 251 -10.02 0.03 -26.15
CA LEU A 251 -11.27 0.02 -25.38
C LEU A 251 -11.68 1.42 -24.93
N MET A 252 -10.73 2.19 -24.40
CA MET A 252 -10.96 3.56 -23.93
C MET A 252 -11.37 4.49 -25.08
N GLN A 253 -10.76 4.33 -26.27
CA GLN A 253 -11.12 5.06 -27.48
C GLN A 253 -12.53 4.70 -27.98
N ALA A 254 -12.89 3.42 -27.98
CA ALA A 254 -14.21 2.98 -28.44
C ALA A 254 -15.33 3.43 -27.51
N CYS A 255 -15.13 3.35 -26.20
CA CYS A 255 -16.18 3.57 -25.21
C CYS A 255 -16.21 4.99 -24.61
N GLY A 256 -15.08 5.70 -24.60
CA GLY A 256 -14.96 6.98 -23.90
C GLY A 256 -15.17 6.86 -22.39
N ALA A 257 -14.66 5.78 -21.76
CA ALA A 257 -14.90 5.50 -20.34
C ALA A 257 -13.77 4.69 -19.68
N ASN A 258 -13.77 4.69 -18.35
CA ASN A 258 -13.04 3.75 -17.49
C ASN A 258 -14.04 2.87 -16.73
N PHE A 259 -13.99 1.56 -16.97
CA PHE A 259 -14.89 0.61 -16.31
C PHE A 259 -14.31 0.03 -15.02
N SER A 260 -12.97 -0.06 -14.91
CA SER A 260 -12.27 -0.59 -13.74
C SER A 260 -11.41 0.49 -13.07
N PRO A 261 -11.45 0.64 -11.73
CA PRO A 261 -10.64 1.62 -11.02
C PRO A 261 -9.18 1.19 -10.94
N ILE A 262 -8.27 2.16 -11.02
CA ILE A 262 -6.86 1.97 -10.65
C ILE A 262 -6.77 1.96 -9.12
N PHE A 263 -5.98 1.06 -8.56
CA PHE A 263 -5.75 1.02 -7.12
C PHE A 263 -4.61 1.97 -6.75
N GLY A 264 -4.93 3.06 -6.06
CA GLY A 264 -3.94 4.01 -5.52
C GLY A 264 -3.85 3.96 -4.00
N LEU A 265 -2.69 4.36 -3.48
CA LEU A 265 -2.40 4.49 -2.05
C LEU A 265 -1.97 5.91 -1.71
N TYR A 266 -2.33 6.42 -0.53
CA TYR A 266 -1.89 7.72 -0.01
C TYR A 266 -1.48 7.64 1.47
N SER A 267 -0.75 8.64 1.97
CA SER A 267 -0.10 8.61 3.28
C SER A 267 -0.74 9.57 4.28
N ASP A 268 -1.87 9.18 4.87
CA ASP A 268 -2.50 9.95 5.95
C ASP A 268 -2.39 9.19 7.28
N GLN A 269 -1.28 9.38 7.98
CA GLN A 269 -0.93 8.62 9.19
C GLN A 269 -1.96 8.75 10.31
N GLU A 270 -2.59 9.93 10.43
CA GLU A 270 -3.65 10.21 11.40
C GLU A 270 -5.02 9.67 10.96
N ARG A 271 -5.13 9.10 9.75
CA ARG A 271 -6.36 8.57 9.14
C ARG A 271 -7.52 9.57 9.17
N ARG A 272 -7.20 10.86 8.99
CA ARG A 272 -8.16 11.98 8.99
C ARG A 272 -9.22 11.79 7.92
N ILE A 273 -8.82 11.42 6.71
CA ILE A 273 -9.73 11.17 5.59
C ILE A 273 -10.67 9.98 5.90
N ASP A 274 -10.11 8.87 6.39
CA ASP A 274 -10.88 7.68 6.76
C ASP A 274 -11.94 8.02 7.82
N HIS A 275 -11.53 8.65 8.92
CA HIS A 275 -12.43 9.02 10.02
C HIS A 275 -13.54 9.95 9.55
N LEU A 276 -13.21 10.96 8.73
CA LEU A 276 -14.18 11.91 8.21
C LEU A 276 -15.28 11.23 7.41
N LEU A 277 -14.91 10.29 6.54
CA LEU A 277 -15.86 9.59 5.66
C LEU A 277 -16.64 8.49 6.38
N LEU A 278 -15.98 7.72 7.25
CA LEU A 278 -16.65 6.68 8.03
C LEU A 278 -17.68 7.28 8.99
N ASN A 279 -17.37 8.40 9.63
CA ASN A 279 -18.33 9.12 10.48
C ASN A 279 -19.54 9.60 9.67
N ALA A 280 -19.33 10.06 8.43
CA ALA A 280 -20.42 10.54 7.57
C ALA A 280 -21.41 9.45 7.16
N VAL A 281 -20.99 8.18 7.13
CA VAL A 281 -21.83 7.05 6.69
C VAL A 281 -22.24 6.12 7.82
N GLN A 282 -21.84 6.38 9.06
CA GLN A 282 -21.98 5.46 10.20
C GLN A 282 -23.41 4.93 10.39
N ASP A 283 -24.41 5.79 10.19
CA ASP A 283 -25.83 5.47 10.39
C ASP A 283 -26.58 5.22 9.07
N SER A 284 -25.86 5.09 7.95
CA SER A 284 -26.43 4.91 6.61
C SER A 284 -26.11 3.51 6.06
N PRO A 285 -27.11 2.73 5.59
CA PRO A 285 -26.81 1.51 4.87
C PRO A 285 -26.08 1.84 3.55
N GLY A 286 -25.18 0.96 3.14
CA GLY A 286 -24.52 1.07 1.83
C GLY A 286 -25.56 1.06 0.72
N SER A 287 -25.39 1.94 -0.26
CA SER A 287 -26.19 1.92 -1.50
C SER A 287 -25.97 0.65 -2.33
N ILE A 288 -24.86 -0.05 -2.08
CA ILE A 288 -24.56 -1.40 -2.55
C ILE A 288 -24.05 -2.17 -1.34
N ASP A 289 -24.55 -3.40 -1.15
CA ASP A 289 -24.04 -4.36 -0.15
C ASP A 289 -24.24 -5.80 -0.69
N PHE A 290 -23.16 -6.49 -1.01
CA PHE A 290 -23.21 -7.88 -1.48
C PHE A 290 -21.91 -8.65 -1.17
N THR A 291 -21.98 -9.98 -1.27
CA THR A 291 -20.82 -10.86 -1.23
C THR A 291 -20.56 -11.44 -2.62
N ASP A 292 -19.31 -11.36 -3.09
CA ASP A 292 -18.91 -11.93 -4.37
C ASP A 292 -18.72 -13.46 -4.30
N GLU A 293 -18.34 -14.05 -5.43
CA GLU A 293 -18.13 -15.50 -5.55
C GLU A 293 -16.88 -16.02 -4.81
N LEU A 294 -15.99 -15.12 -4.37
CA LEU A 294 -14.81 -15.44 -3.57
C LEU A 294 -15.07 -15.28 -2.07
N GLY A 295 -16.30 -14.93 -1.68
CA GLY A 295 -16.68 -14.68 -0.29
C GLY A 295 -16.28 -13.29 0.21
N HIS A 296 -15.87 -12.37 -0.67
CA HIS A 296 -15.53 -11.01 -0.28
C HIS A 296 -16.79 -10.15 -0.19
N GLY A 297 -17.00 -9.50 0.95
CA GLY A 297 -18.06 -8.54 1.14
C GLY A 297 -17.71 -7.18 0.52
N HIS A 298 -18.67 -6.54 -0.13
CA HIS A 298 -18.52 -5.25 -0.79
C HIS A 298 -19.61 -4.30 -0.36
N ARG A 299 -19.21 -3.14 0.18
CA ARG A 299 -20.15 -2.05 0.52
C ARG A 299 -19.75 -0.74 -0.13
N LEU A 300 -20.71 -0.01 -0.68
CA LEU A 300 -20.48 1.28 -1.32
C LEU A 300 -21.48 2.34 -0.85
N TRP A 301 -20.99 3.51 -0.47
CA TRP A 301 -21.80 4.70 -0.18
C TRP A 301 -21.52 5.79 -1.19
N VAL A 302 -22.56 6.54 -1.56
CA VAL A 302 -22.46 7.72 -2.44
C VAL A 302 -22.44 8.96 -1.57
N ILE A 303 -21.43 9.80 -1.74
CA ILE A 303 -21.20 10.99 -0.91
C ILE A 303 -21.30 12.22 -1.80
N THR A 304 -22.41 12.95 -1.66
CA THR A 304 -22.72 14.18 -2.42
C THR A 304 -22.63 15.46 -1.59
N ASP A 305 -22.44 15.36 -0.26
CA ASP A 305 -22.25 16.52 0.61
C ASP A 305 -21.01 17.31 0.16
N THR A 306 -21.25 18.50 -0.41
CA THR A 306 -20.21 19.33 -1.01
C THR A 306 -19.18 19.79 0.02
N ALA A 307 -19.58 20.11 1.25
CA ALA A 307 -18.66 20.56 2.29
C ALA A 307 -17.75 19.42 2.76
N LEU A 308 -18.27 18.19 2.79
CA LEU A 308 -17.49 16.99 3.07
C LEU A 308 -16.51 16.69 1.93
N VAL A 309 -16.98 16.75 0.68
CA VAL A 309 -16.13 16.52 -0.52
C VAL A 309 -14.97 17.52 -0.56
N GLU A 310 -15.22 18.81 -0.32
CA GLU A 310 -14.19 19.85 -0.29
C GLU A 310 -13.13 19.61 0.80
N GLN A 311 -13.54 19.11 1.98
CA GLN A 311 -12.61 18.76 3.05
C GLN A 311 -11.69 17.61 2.65
N VAL A 312 -12.22 16.56 2.02
CA VAL A 312 -11.43 15.43 1.53
C VAL A 312 -10.48 15.88 0.43
N GLN A 313 -10.94 16.70 -0.52
CA GLN A 313 -10.10 17.26 -1.57
C GLN A 313 -8.91 18.03 -0.98
N LYS A 314 -9.15 18.90 -0.01
CA LYS A 314 -8.11 19.67 0.67
C LYS A 314 -7.08 18.79 1.40
N LEU A 315 -7.52 17.72 2.05
CA LEU A 315 -6.60 16.77 2.69
C LEU A 315 -5.76 16.01 1.66
N MET A 316 -6.34 15.69 0.49
CA MET A 316 -5.65 15.02 -0.61
C MET A 316 -4.64 15.92 -1.33
N GLU A 317 -4.82 17.24 -1.31
CA GLU A 317 -3.83 18.21 -1.82
C GLU A 317 -2.51 18.19 -1.03
N GLU A 318 -2.42 17.51 0.11
CA GLU A 318 -1.17 17.31 0.84
C GLU A 318 -0.46 15.99 0.44
N GLN A 319 -1.11 15.16 -0.38
CA GLN A 319 -0.74 13.76 -0.58
C GLN A 319 -0.07 13.50 -1.94
N ARG A 320 0.79 12.48 -1.95
CA ARG A 320 1.19 11.76 -3.17
C ARG A 320 0.36 10.48 -3.28
N ILE A 321 0.19 10.02 -4.52
CA ILE A 321 -0.48 8.75 -4.80
C ILE A 321 0.54 7.73 -5.28
N TYR A 322 0.60 6.57 -4.64
CA TYR A 322 1.37 5.41 -5.08
C TYR A 322 0.42 4.44 -5.79
N ILE A 323 0.70 4.04 -7.02
CA ILE A 323 -0.18 3.13 -7.75
C ILE A 323 0.04 1.71 -7.23
N ALA A 324 -0.83 1.16 -6.39
CA ALA A 324 -0.79 -0.24 -5.94
C ALA A 324 -1.07 -1.25 -7.06
N ASP A 325 -2.00 -0.93 -7.96
CA ASP A 325 -2.35 -1.78 -9.10
C ASP A 325 -2.95 -0.94 -10.23
N GLY A 326 -2.66 -1.30 -11.47
CA GLY A 326 -3.21 -0.63 -12.65
C GLY A 326 -2.26 0.36 -13.32
N HIS A 327 -0.94 0.16 -13.23
CA HIS A 327 0.06 1.00 -13.92
C HIS A 327 -0.19 1.09 -15.43
N HIS A 328 -0.54 -0.03 -16.08
CA HIS A 328 -0.94 -0.03 -17.50
C HIS A 328 -2.15 0.86 -17.78
N ARG A 329 -3.13 0.85 -16.88
CA ARG A 329 -4.35 1.64 -16.99
C ARG A 329 -4.06 3.13 -16.81
N TYR A 330 -3.17 3.48 -15.88
CA TYR A 330 -2.71 4.87 -15.68
C TYR A 330 -1.97 5.41 -16.90
N GLU A 331 -0.98 4.68 -17.40
CA GLU A 331 -0.21 5.09 -18.58
C GLU A 331 -1.09 5.16 -19.84
N THR A 332 -2.07 4.27 -19.96
CA THR A 332 -3.07 4.31 -21.04
C THR A 332 -3.93 5.56 -20.94
N ALA A 333 -4.43 5.90 -19.74
CA ALA A 333 -5.23 7.10 -19.52
C ALA A 333 -4.42 8.37 -19.81
N LEU A 334 -3.15 8.44 -19.38
CA LEU A 334 -2.23 9.53 -19.74
C LEU A 334 -2.09 9.68 -21.26
N ASN A 335 -1.91 8.57 -21.98
CA ASN A 335 -1.80 8.60 -23.45
C ASN A 335 -3.11 9.05 -24.10
N TYR A 336 -4.24 8.53 -23.63
CA TYR A 336 -5.57 8.92 -24.13
C TYR A 336 -5.83 10.42 -23.93
N ALA A 337 -5.55 10.95 -22.74
CA ALA A 337 -5.71 12.38 -22.43
C ALA A 337 -4.86 13.26 -23.35
N ARG A 338 -3.61 12.87 -23.61
CA ARG A 338 -2.72 13.59 -24.55
C ARG A 338 -3.22 13.57 -26.00
N GLN A 339 -3.87 12.49 -26.41
CA GLN A 339 -4.46 12.36 -27.74
C GLN A 339 -5.81 13.08 -27.88
N ASN A 340 -6.45 13.45 -26.78
CA ASN A 340 -7.77 14.09 -26.74
C ASN A 340 -7.74 15.38 -25.87
N PRO A 341 -6.91 16.38 -26.21
CA PRO A 341 -6.78 17.61 -25.41
C PRO A 341 -8.07 18.44 -25.34
N ASP A 342 -9.00 18.21 -26.27
CA ASP A 342 -10.34 18.79 -26.37
C ASP A 342 -11.36 18.16 -25.40
N LYS A 343 -10.99 17.09 -24.68
CA LYS A 343 -11.83 16.43 -23.67
C LYS A 343 -11.27 16.61 -22.26
N PRO A 344 -11.59 17.70 -21.54
CA PRO A 344 -11.06 17.95 -20.20
C PRO A 344 -11.29 16.82 -19.20
N ALA A 345 -12.42 16.12 -19.28
CA ALA A 345 -12.74 14.98 -18.42
C ALA A 345 -11.75 13.81 -18.59
N ALA A 346 -11.15 13.65 -19.77
CA ALA A 346 -10.11 12.64 -20.01
C ALA A 346 -8.81 12.95 -19.25
N GLY A 347 -8.65 14.17 -18.73
CA GLY A 347 -7.54 14.56 -17.85
C GLY A 347 -7.62 13.99 -16.44
N TYR A 348 -8.69 13.27 -16.11
CA TYR A 348 -8.90 12.60 -14.82
C TYR A 348 -9.16 11.11 -15.06
N VAL A 349 -8.63 10.26 -14.19
CA VAL A 349 -8.84 8.80 -14.25
C VAL A 349 -9.48 8.30 -12.97
N MET A 350 -10.40 7.35 -13.10
CA MET A 350 -11.05 6.74 -11.94
C MET A 350 -10.05 5.90 -11.15
N MET A 351 -9.90 6.23 -9.86
CA MET A 351 -9.07 5.46 -8.94
C MET A 351 -9.84 5.15 -7.67
N THR A 352 -9.58 3.99 -7.07
CA THR A 352 -9.88 3.72 -5.66
C THR A 352 -8.63 4.03 -4.86
N LEU A 353 -8.71 5.02 -3.98
CA LEU A 353 -7.62 5.45 -3.11
C LEU A 353 -7.78 4.85 -1.71
N VAL A 354 -6.77 4.13 -1.23
CA VAL A 354 -6.74 3.54 0.12
C VAL A 354 -5.58 4.14 0.90
N ASN A 355 -5.79 4.34 2.19
CA ASN A 355 -4.74 4.82 3.07
C ASN A 355 -3.67 3.74 3.28
N LEU A 356 -2.38 4.11 3.22
CA LEU A 356 -1.25 3.21 3.53
C LEU A 356 -1.33 2.61 4.94
N TYR A 357 -2.02 3.30 5.85
CA TYR A 357 -2.21 2.89 7.24
C TYR A 357 -3.57 2.22 7.51
N ASP A 358 -4.32 1.88 6.45
CA ASP A 358 -5.54 1.09 6.58
C ASP A 358 -5.19 -0.34 7.05
N PRO A 359 -5.79 -0.84 8.14
CA PRO A 359 -5.45 -2.16 8.68
C PRO A 359 -5.82 -3.31 7.74
N GLY A 360 -6.76 -3.10 6.81
CA GLY A 360 -7.13 -4.05 5.75
C GLY A 360 -6.24 -3.97 4.51
N LEU A 361 -5.16 -3.18 4.51
CA LEU A 361 -4.20 -3.18 3.41
C LEU A 361 -3.25 -4.38 3.50
N VAL A 362 -3.58 -5.44 2.78
CA VAL A 362 -2.81 -6.70 2.78
C VAL A 362 -2.04 -6.88 1.47
N ILE A 363 -0.75 -7.23 1.58
CA ILE A 363 0.07 -7.71 0.46
C ILE A 363 0.35 -9.20 0.68
N LEU A 364 -0.03 -10.05 -0.27
CA LEU A 364 0.31 -11.48 -0.24
C LEU A 364 1.66 -11.74 -0.94
N PRO A 365 2.43 -12.75 -0.47
CA PRO A 365 3.65 -13.16 -1.15
C PRO A 365 3.34 -13.69 -2.55
N THR A 366 4.28 -13.49 -3.47
CA THR A 366 4.17 -14.05 -4.83
C THR A 366 5.26 -15.09 -5.05
N HIS A 367 4.92 -16.36 -4.91
CA HIS A 367 5.86 -17.48 -5.08
C HIS A 367 6.25 -17.64 -6.55
N ARG A 368 7.50 -18.08 -6.80
CA ARG A 368 8.04 -18.30 -8.15
C ARG A 368 8.09 -19.79 -8.45
N LEU A 369 7.41 -20.20 -9.53
CA LEU A 369 7.36 -21.58 -9.98
C LEU A 369 8.24 -21.70 -11.21
N VAL A 370 9.37 -22.39 -11.09
CA VAL A 370 10.30 -22.55 -12.20
C VAL A 370 9.86 -23.75 -13.03
N VAL A 371 9.37 -23.46 -14.25
CA VAL A 371 8.79 -24.47 -15.15
C VAL A 371 9.87 -25.41 -15.67
N GLU A 372 10.99 -24.82 -16.13
CA GLU A 372 12.18 -25.54 -16.57
C GLU A 372 13.45 -24.80 -16.13
N ASN A 373 14.50 -25.56 -15.86
CA ASN A 373 15.84 -25.06 -15.65
C ASN A 373 16.88 -26.04 -16.18
N LYS A 374 18.07 -25.54 -16.54
CA LYS A 374 19.17 -26.36 -17.08
C LYS A 374 20.13 -26.91 -16.01
N VAL A 375 19.90 -26.54 -14.75
CA VAL A 375 20.79 -26.84 -13.62
C VAL A 375 20.15 -27.93 -12.77
N ASP A 376 20.85 -29.04 -12.56
CA ASP A 376 20.36 -30.11 -11.71
C ASP A 376 20.33 -29.68 -10.22
N LYS A 377 19.54 -30.40 -9.42
CA LYS A 377 19.31 -30.08 -8.01
C LYS A 377 20.61 -30.00 -7.18
N GLN A 378 21.56 -30.89 -7.41
CA GLN A 378 22.78 -30.94 -6.59
C GLN A 378 23.69 -29.77 -6.94
N THR A 379 23.86 -29.48 -8.24
CA THR A 379 24.61 -28.32 -8.71
C THR A 379 23.98 -27.02 -8.24
N LEU A 380 22.64 -26.90 -8.33
CA LEU A 380 21.93 -25.70 -7.86
C LEU A 380 22.18 -25.45 -6.37
N LEU A 381 22.02 -26.47 -5.52
CA LEU A 381 22.24 -26.33 -4.08
C LEU A 381 23.69 -25.97 -3.76
N ALA A 382 24.66 -26.55 -4.47
CA ALA A 382 26.08 -26.21 -4.30
C ALA A 382 26.38 -24.76 -4.70
N ASN A 383 25.83 -24.30 -5.82
CA ASN A 383 26.01 -22.92 -6.27
C ASN A 383 25.37 -21.91 -5.31
N LEU A 384 24.17 -22.22 -4.80
CA LEU A 384 23.48 -21.36 -3.82
C LEU A 384 24.29 -21.18 -2.53
N GLN A 385 25.11 -22.16 -2.13
CA GLN A 385 25.92 -22.06 -0.92
C GLN A 385 27.00 -20.98 -0.98
N GLU A 386 27.36 -20.47 -2.17
CA GLU A 386 28.31 -19.37 -2.33
C GLU A 386 27.80 -18.09 -1.65
N ASP A 387 26.53 -17.74 -1.89
CA ASP A 387 25.92 -16.50 -1.41
C ASP A 387 24.92 -16.70 -0.25
N PHE A 388 24.40 -17.91 -0.09
CA PHE A 388 23.35 -18.21 0.89
C PHE A 388 23.80 -19.29 1.89
N VAL A 389 23.32 -19.16 3.12
CA VAL A 389 23.23 -20.27 4.07
C VAL A 389 22.05 -21.14 3.60
N VAL A 390 22.35 -22.35 3.14
CA VAL A 390 21.37 -23.30 2.61
C VAL A 390 21.13 -24.38 3.65
N GLU A 391 19.96 -24.37 4.28
CA GLU A 391 19.61 -25.32 5.33
C GLU A 391 18.45 -26.20 4.88
N LYS A 392 18.65 -27.52 4.91
CA LYS A 392 17.54 -28.46 4.75
C LYS A 392 16.68 -28.39 6.00
N THR A 393 15.38 -28.16 5.82
CA THR A 393 14.45 -28.04 6.95
C THR A 393 13.93 -29.43 7.38
N ASN A 394 13.49 -29.52 8.63
CA ASN A 394 12.70 -30.66 9.14
C ASN A 394 11.18 -30.40 9.03
N ALA A 395 10.78 -29.37 8.28
CA ALA A 395 9.37 -29.01 8.14
C ALA A 395 8.61 -30.12 7.41
N THR A 396 7.42 -30.43 7.91
CA THR A 396 6.56 -31.49 7.36
C THR A 396 5.61 -31.00 6.29
N ASP A 397 5.45 -29.68 6.19
CA ASP A 397 4.50 -29.01 5.32
C ASP A 397 4.97 -27.57 5.04
N VAL A 398 4.37 -26.96 4.03
CA VAL A 398 4.72 -25.61 3.59
C VAL A 398 4.42 -24.52 4.62
N GLY A 399 3.44 -24.73 5.50
CA GLY A 399 3.08 -23.77 6.55
C GLY A 399 4.21 -23.58 7.55
N LYS A 400 4.80 -24.67 8.02
CA LYS A 400 5.97 -24.64 8.92
C LYS A 400 7.20 -24.00 8.27
N VAL A 401 7.37 -24.16 6.95
CA VAL A 401 8.47 -23.49 6.23
C VAL A 401 8.24 -21.98 6.20
N ILE A 402 7.01 -21.52 5.97
CA ILE A 402 6.66 -20.10 6.02
C ILE A 402 6.91 -19.51 7.41
N GLU A 403 6.50 -20.21 8.48
CA GLU A 403 6.77 -19.78 9.86
C GLU A 403 8.27 -19.67 10.15
N LEU A 404 9.06 -20.66 9.70
CA LEU A 404 10.51 -20.64 9.83
C LEU A 404 11.15 -19.48 9.05
N MET A 405 10.70 -19.24 7.82
CA MET A 405 11.17 -18.11 7.01
C MET A 405 10.90 -16.77 7.71
N ALA A 406 9.69 -16.58 8.24
CA ALA A 406 9.32 -15.37 8.96
C ALA A 406 10.20 -15.14 10.21
N GLY A 407 10.48 -16.20 10.97
CA GLY A 407 11.38 -16.13 12.12
C GLY A 407 12.84 -15.80 11.76
N LEU A 408 13.34 -16.34 10.64
CA LEU A 408 14.69 -16.06 10.14
C LEU A 408 14.82 -14.65 9.56
N ALA A 409 13.76 -14.13 8.93
CA ALA A 409 13.74 -12.81 8.32
C ALA A 409 13.69 -11.67 9.36
N GLY A 410 13.17 -11.95 10.56
CA GLY A 410 13.01 -11.00 11.66
C GLY A 410 13.93 -11.29 12.85
N PHE A 411 15.25 -11.09 12.69
CA PHE A 411 16.18 -11.14 13.82
C PHE A 411 16.34 -9.73 14.43
N GLN A 412 16.26 -9.64 15.76
CA GLN A 412 16.72 -8.49 16.53
C GLN A 412 18.24 -8.63 16.69
N ASP A 413 19.01 -7.66 16.22
CA ASP A 413 20.32 -7.42 16.78
C ASP A 413 20.21 -6.37 17.89
N ASP A 414 21.30 -6.22 18.63
CA ASP A 414 21.53 -5.35 19.77
C ASP A 414 21.26 -3.84 19.45
N GLY A 415 21.02 -3.50 18.19
CA GLY A 415 20.69 -2.17 17.65
C GLY A 415 19.37 -2.09 16.84
N GLY A 416 18.54 -3.14 16.77
CA GLY A 416 17.21 -3.10 16.16
C GLY A 416 16.84 -4.31 15.28
N THR A 417 15.65 -4.28 14.66
CA THR A 417 15.19 -5.33 13.74
C THR A 417 15.89 -5.20 12.39
N VAL A 418 16.77 -6.15 12.05
CA VAL A 418 17.42 -6.22 10.73
C VAL A 418 16.64 -7.20 9.86
N HIS A 419 16.04 -6.70 8.77
CA HIS A 419 15.39 -7.55 7.78
C HIS A 419 16.46 -8.29 6.96
N ARG A 420 16.52 -9.62 7.08
CA ARG A 420 17.37 -10.48 6.25
C ARG A 420 16.59 -11.08 5.09
N GLN A 421 17.23 -11.20 3.94
CA GLN A 421 16.65 -11.86 2.76
C GLN A 421 16.62 -13.37 3.00
N VAL A 422 15.40 -13.92 3.10
CA VAL A 422 15.15 -15.33 3.37
C VAL A 422 14.15 -15.87 2.36
N PHE A 423 14.49 -16.99 1.73
CA PHE A 423 13.62 -17.67 0.77
C PHE A 423 13.40 -19.12 1.19
N GLY A 424 12.23 -19.65 0.87
CA GLY A 424 12.02 -21.10 0.90
C GLY A 424 12.29 -21.68 -0.48
N LEU A 425 12.88 -22.86 -0.55
CA LEU A 425 13.09 -23.60 -1.79
C LEU A 425 12.48 -25.00 -1.67
N TYR A 426 11.53 -25.30 -2.55
CA TYR A 426 10.93 -26.61 -2.69
C TYR A 426 11.39 -27.30 -3.98
N VAL A 427 11.87 -28.53 -3.87
CA VAL A 427 12.47 -29.29 -4.98
C VAL A 427 11.86 -30.70 -5.11
N GLY A 428 10.60 -30.86 -4.67
CA GLY A 428 9.88 -32.13 -4.69
C GLY A 428 10.20 -33.04 -3.50
N GLU A 429 9.47 -34.15 -3.43
CA GLU A 429 9.67 -35.24 -2.45
C GLU A 429 9.54 -34.79 -0.98
N ASN A 430 8.72 -33.76 -0.70
CA ASN A 430 8.60 -33.15 0.63
C ASN A 430 9.94 -32.61 1.17
N VAL A 431 10.88 -32.26 0.30
CA VAL A 431 12.16 -31.68 0.70
C VAL A 431 12.14 -30.17 0.54
N TYR A 432 12.21 -29.49 1.69
CA TYR A 432 12.25 -28.04 1.78
C TYR A 432 13.62 -27.55 2.28
N TYR A 433 14.08 -26.44 1.71
CA TYR A 433 15.26 -25.71 2.15
C TYR A 433 14.89 -24.27 2.52
N THR A 434 15.59 -23.69 3.49
CA THR A 434 15.68 -22.23 3.67
C THR A 434 16.97 -21.71 3.07
N LEU A 435 16.89 -20.54 2.43
CA LEU A 435 18.00 -19.82 1.84
C LEU A 435 18.11 -18.46 2.53
N THR A 436 19.09 -18.29 3.39
CA THR A 436 19.33 -17.02 4.10
C THR A 436 20.58 -16.35 3.54
N LEU A 437 20.49 -15.09 3.11
CA LEU A 437 21.65 -14.39 2.56
C LEU A 437 22.77 -14.32 3.62
N ARG A 438 24.00 -14.72 3.26
CA ARG A 438 25.12 -14.83 4.22
C ARG A 438 25.55 -13.50 4.81
N SER A 439 25.57 -12.45 3.99
CA SER A 439 26.08 -11.13 4.38
C SER A 439 25.53 -10.03 3.47
N GLU A 440 25.29 -8.84 4.02
CA GLU A 440 24.91 -7.65 3.24
C GLU A 440 26.01 -7.22 2.25
N ASP A 441 27.28 -7.58 2.46
CA ASP A 441 28.36 -7.27 1.53
C ASP A 441 28.12 -7.90 0.13
N ILE A 442 27.40 -9.03 0.08
CA ILE A 442 26.99 -9.65 -1.19
C ILE A 442 26.11 -8.70 -1.99
N ILE A 443 25.20 -7.98 -1.33
CA ILE A 443 24.34 -6.97 -1.97
C ILE A 443 25.21 -5.88 -2.59
N SER A 444 26.21 -5.38 -1.86
CA SER A 444 27.11 -4.35 -2.35
C SER A 444 27.97 -4.81 -3.54
N ARG A 445 28.39 -6.08 -3.57
CA ARG A 445 29.26 -6.62 -4.62
C ARG A 445 28.53 -7.11 -5.87
N LYS A 446 27.37 -7.76 -5.71
CA LYS A 446 26.69 -8.50 -6.78
C LYS A 446 25.43 -7.81 -7.30
N MET A 447 24.86 -6.84 -6.58
CA MET A 447 23.68 -6.11 -7.05
C MET A 447 24.06 -4.87 -7.86
N PRO A 448 23.23 -4.43 -8.82
CA PRO A 448 23.57 -3.32 -9.72
C PRO A 448 23.74 -1.99 -8.98
N THR A 449 24.90 -1.34 -9.13
CA THR A 449 25.28 -0.13 -8.38
C THR A 449 24.45 1.10 -8.74
N GLU A 450 23.81 1.11 -9.90
CA GLU A 450 22.92 2.15 -10.36
C GLU A 450 21.56 2.15 -9.64
N ARG A 451 21.26 1.10 -8.87
CA ARG A 451 20.02 0.97 -8.08
C ARG A 451 20.21 1.42 -6.64
N SER A 452 19.16 2.00 -6.05
CA SER A 452 19.18 2.45 -4.66
C SER A 452 19.43 1.30 -3.68
N ALA A 453 19.86 1.64 -2.46
CA ALA A 453 20.00 0.65 -1.40
C ALA A 453 18.65 -0.02 -1.08
N ASP A 454 17.54 0.74 -1.09
CA ASP A 454 16.21 0.21 -0.85
C ASP A 454 15.83 -0.85 -1.90
N TRP A 455 16.09 -0.59 -3.18
CA TRP A 455 15.80 -1.54 -4.25
C TRP A 455 16.68 -2.79 -4.18
N ARG A 456 17.98 -2.62 -3.86
CA ARG A 456 18.95 -3.71 -3.81
C ARG A 456 18.71 -4.68 -2.65
N LYS A 457 18.06 -4.23 -1.58
CA LYS A 457 17.74 -5.04 -0.40
C LYS A 457 16.40 -5.78 -0.49
N LEU A 458 15.58 -5.52 -1.51
CA LEU A 458 14.30 -6.22 -1.67
C LEU A 458 14.50 -7.72 -1.90
N ASP A 459 13.72 -8.54 -1.20
CA ASP A 459 13.65 -9.99 -1.43
C ASP A 459 13.43 -10.33 -2.91
N VAL A 460 12.52 -9.61 -3.57
CA VAL A 460 12.21 -9.80 -5.00
C VAL A 460 13.40 -9.49 -5.92
N SER A 461 14.16 -8.45 -5.62
CA SER A 461 15.35 -8.05 -6.40
C SER A 461 16.50 -9.02 -6.17
N VAL A 462 16.70 -9.45 -4.92
CA VAL A 462 17.76 -10.39 -4.54
C VAL A 462 17.50 -11.77 -5.14
N LEU A 463 16.29 -12.32 -5.02
CA LEU A 463 15.94 -13.59 -5.67
C LEU A 463 16.17 -13.49 -7.18
N GLN A 464 15.71 -12.41 -7.81
CA GLN A 464 15.83 -12.26 -9.25
C GLN A 464 17.29 -12.21 -9.70
N LYS A 465 18.09 -11.31 -9.14
CA LYS A 465 19.47 -11.12 -9.59
C LYS A 465 20.37 -12.28 -9.17
N LEU A 466 20.34 -12.65 -7.90
CA LEU A 466 21.32 -13.60 -7.35
C LEU A 466 20.98 -15.05 -7.64
N ILE A 467 19.71 -15.39 -7.88
CA ILE A 467 19.27 -16.78 -8.06
C ILE A 467 18.74 -17.01 -9.47
N LEU A 468 17.70 -16.29 -9.89
CA LEU A 468 17.05 -16.55 -11.18
C LEU A 468 18.00 -16.24 -12.35
N GLU A 469 18.61 -15.05 -12.36
CA GLU A 469 19.53 -14.64 -13.41
C GLU A 469 20.88 -15.38 -13.28
N ASN A 470 21.56 -15.23 -12.15
CA ASN A 470 22.93 -15.74 -12.02
C ASN A 470 23.04 -17.27 -11.95
N GLN A 471 22.10 -17.96 -11.28
CA GLN A 471 22.21 -19.42 -11.07
C GLN A 471 21.38 -20.22 -12.06
N LEU A 472 20.22 -19.71 -12.47
CA LEU A 472 19.32 -20.43 -13.37
C LEU A 472 19.40 -19.94 -14.83
N GLY A 473 20.05 -18.80 -15.09
CA GLY A 473 20.12 -18.20 -16.42
C GLY A 473 18.77 -17.68 -16.93
N ILE A 474 17.83 -17.40 -16.02
CA ILE A 474 16.49 -16.88 -16.32
C ILE A 474 16.55 -15.35 -16.24
N ASP A 475 16.83 -14.73 -17.39
CA ASP A 475 16.89 -13.28 -17.51
C ASP A 475 15.52 -12.60 -17.65
N MET A 476 15.51 -11.26 -17.68
CA MET A 476 14.30 -10.46 -17.85
C MET A 476 13.54 -10.78 -19.14
N GLN A 477 14.23 -11.22 -20.20
CA GLN A 477 13.61 -11.57 -21.47
C GLN A 477 12.87 -12.91 -21.36
N ALA A 478 13.48 -13.90 -20.69
CA ALA A 478 12.85 -15.17 -20.37
C ALA A 478 11.64 -14.99 -19.41
N LEU A 479 11.72 -14.07 -18.46
CA LEU A 479 10.61 -13.72 -17.56
C LEU A 479 9.43 -13.07 -18.31
N ALA A 480 9.71 -12.16 -19.24
CA ALA A 480 8.68 -11.47 -20.01
C ALA A 480 7.87 -12.41 -20.94
N GLY A 481 8.45 -13.54 -21.35
CA GLY A 481 7.78 -14.57 -22.14
C GLY A 481 6.75 -15.40 -21.35
N GLY A 482 6.87 -15.47 -20.02
CA GLY A 482 5.96 -16.23 -19.14
C GLY A 482 6.14 -17.76 -19.16
N ASP A 483 7.02 -18.28 -20.01
CA ASP A 483 7.23 -19.72 -20.18
C ASP A 483 8.22 -20.30 -19.17
N ALA A 484 9.19 -19.50 -18.68
CA ALA A 484 10.22 -19.96 -17.76
C ALA A 484 9.76 -19.98 -16.29
N ILE A 485 8.94 -19.00 -15.89
CA ILE A 485 8.45 -18.86 -14.51
C ILE A 485 6.95 -18.56 -14.50
N LYS A 486 6.23 -19.34 -13.68
CA LYS A 486 4.84 -19.06 -13.29
C LYS A 486 4.79 -18.51 -11.86
N TYR A 487 3.66 -17.94 -11.48
CA TYR A 487 3.50 -17.26 -10.20
C TYR A 487 2.21 -17.69 -9.52
N THR A 488 2.26 -17.97 -8.22
CA THR A 488 1.07 -18.21 -7.39
C THR A 488 1.14 -17.37 -6.10
N ARG A 489 -0.01 -17.13 -5.47
CA ARG A 489 -0.13 -16.53 -4.13
C ARG A 489 -0.35 -17.58 -3.04
N ASP A 490 -0.56 -18.84 -3.44
CA ASP A 490 -0.79 -19.96 -2.53
C ASP A 490 0.47 -20.83 -2.47
N ALA A 491 1.07 -20.90 -1.29
CA ALA A 491 2.26 -21.71 -1.06
C ALA A 491 1.97 -23.22 -1.22
N ARG A 492 0.75 -23.67 -0.93
CA ARG A 492 0.34 -25.07 -1.12
C ARG A 492 0.24 -25.41 -2.60
N GLU A 493 -0.32 -24.51 -3.40
CA GLU A 493 -0.33 -24.65 -4.86
C GLU A 493 1.12 -24.71 -5.38
N ALA A 494 2.02 -23.87 -4.86
CA ALA A 494 3.42 -23.86 -5.26
C ALA A 494 4.14 -25.20 -5.04
N VAL A 495 3.80 -25.91 -3.96
CA VAL A 495 4.29 -27.28 -3.69
C VAL A 495 3.62 -28.28 -4.62
N GLN A 496 2.29 -28.22 -4.72
CA GLN A 496 1.48 -29.17 -5.49
C GLN A 496 1.88 -29.23 -6.97
N VAL A 497 2.11 -28.09 -7.61
CA VAL A 497 2.50 -28.04 -9.03
C VAL A 497 3.88 -28.61 -9.30
N VAL A 498 4.80 -28.57 -8.31
CA VAL A 498 6.10 -29.24 -8.39
C VAL A 498 5.93 -30.75 -8.26
N ASP A 499 5.14 -31.22 -7.29
CA ASP A 499 4.88 -32.64 -7.08
C ASP A 499 4.15 -33.31 -8.26
N GLN A 500 3.31 -32.55 -8.96
CA GLN A 500 2.65 -32.99 -10.20
C GLN A 500 3.58 -33.02 -11.42
N GLY A 501 4.82 -32.52 -11.29
CA GLY A 501 5.79 -32.45 -12.39
C GLY A 501 5.51 -31.32 -13.39
N HIS A 502 4.60 -30.40 -13.09
CA HIS A 502 4.32 -29.23 -13.93
C HIS A 502 5.42 -28.15 -13.81
N CYS A 503 6.18 -28.15 -12.72
CA CYS A 503 7.33 -27.28 -12.46
C CYS A 503 8.46 -28.09 -11.83
N ARG A 504 9.71 -27.65 -12.00
CA ARG A 504 10.89 -28.33 -11.44
C ARG A 504 11.15 -28.00 -9.98
N LEU A 505 10.89 -26.75 -9.60
CA LEU A 505 11.08 -26.25 -8.25
C LEU A 505 10.21 -25.01 -8.01
N ALA A 506 10.04 -24.67 -6.74
CA ALA A 506 9.35 -23.46 -6.32
C ALA A 506 10.17 -22.67 -5.31
N PHE A 507 10.23 -21.35 -5.48
CA PHE A 507 10.72 -20.43 -4.46
C PHE A 507 9.54 -19.81 -3.70
N LEU A 508 9.54 -20.01 -2.39
CA LEU A 508 8.63 -19.38 -1.45
C LEU A 508 9.20 -18.03 -1.04
N MET A 509 8.32 -17.04 -0.94
CA MET A 509 8.67 -15.62 -0.78
C MET A 509 8.02 -15.09 0.49
N ASN A 510 8.66 -14.11 1.12
CA ASN A 510 7.99 -13.25 2.08
C ASN A 510 7.10 -12.23 1.34
N PRO A 511 6.03 -11.73 1.98
CA PRO A 511 5.26 -10.62 1.43
C PRO A 511 6.11 -9.35 1.41
N THR A 512 6.07 -8.61 0.30
CA THR A 512 6.70 -7.28 0.24
C THR A 512 6.00 -6.33 1.19
N LEU A 513 6.77 -5.58 1.98
CA LEU A 513 6.23 -4.66 2.97
C LEU A 513 5.83 -3.34 2.31
N ILE A 514 4.77 -2.71 2.82
CA ILE A 514 4.31 -1.40 2.34
C ILE A 514 5.41 -0.34 2.43
N ALA A 515 6.22 -0.38 3.49
CA ALA A 515 7.35 0.54 3.65
C ALA A 515 8.43 0.36 2.58
N GLU A 516 8.64 -0.85 2.07
CA GLU A 516 9.56 -1.11 0.97
C GLU A 516 9.00 -0.56 -0.34
N VAL A 517 7.71 -0.77 -0.59
CA VAL A 517 7.01 -0.25 -1.77
C VAL A 517 7.15 1.28 -1.87
N THR A 518 6.88 1.97 -0.76
CA THR A 518 6.91 3.44 -0.73
C THR A 518 8.32 4.00 -0.84
N LYS A 519 9.33 3.39 -0.20
CA LYS A 519 10.74 3.81 -0.31
C LYS A 519 11.27 3.69 -1.74
N VAL A 520 11.03 2.56 -2.39
CA VAL A 520 11.47 2.32 -3.78
C VAL A 520 10.80 3.30 -4.73
N ALA A 521 9.49 3.48 -4.61
CA ALA A 521 8.75 4.43 -5.44
C ALA A 521 9.18 5.89 -5.18
N ALA A 522 9.53 6.25 -3.93
CA ALA A 522 10.02 7.58 -3.58
C ALA A 522 11.40 7.90 -4.20
N ASN A 523 12.22 6.87 -4.45
CA ASN A 523 13.47 6.97 -5.21
C ASN A 523 13.25 7.06 -6.74
N GLY A 524 11.99 7.04 -7.20
CA GLY A 524 11.66 7.02 -8.63
C GLY A 524 11.97 5.68 -9.32
N GLU A 525 12.21 4.64 -8.53
CA GLU A 525 12.55 3.31 -9.01
C GLU A 525 11.31 2.41 -9.10
N LYS A 526 11.42 1.36 -9.90
CA LYS A 526 10.40 0.33 -10.07
C LYS A 526 10.96 -1.01 -9.63
N MET A 527 10.16 -1.75 -8.90
CA MET A 527 10.44 -3.14 -8.55
C MET A 527 10.27 -4.03 -9.79
N PRO A 528 10.89 -5.23 -9.76
CA PRO A 528 10.61 -6.23 -10.77
C PRO A 528 9.12 -6.56 -10.92
N GLN A 529 8.74 -7.13 -12.06
CA GLN A 529 7.36 -7.51 -12.31
C GLN A 529 6.85 -8.55 -11.31
N LYS A 530 5.55 -8.48 -10.98
CA LYS A 530 4.89 -9.38 -10.02
C LYS A 530 5.61 -9.39 -8.66
N SER A 531 6.01 -8.21 -8.19
CA SER A 531 6.63 -8.05 -6.87
C SER A 531 5.58 -7.96 -5.77
N THR A 532 4.49 -7.23 -6.04
CA THR A 532 3.42 -7.02 -5.05
C THR A 532 2.10 -7.65 -5.50
N PHE A 533 1.33 -8.18 -4.55
CA PHE A 533 -0.06 -8.54 -4.77
C PHE A 533 -0.93 -8.00 -3.64
N PHE A 534 -1.53 -6.84 -3.89
CA PHE A 534 -2.53 -6.27 -2.98
C PHE A 534 -3.80 -7.12 -3.02
N TYR A 535 -4.17 -7.67 -1.87
CA TYR A 535 -5.32 -8.56 -1.71
C TYR A 535 -6.43 -7.91 -0.88
N PRO A 536 -7.70 -8.13 -1.24
CA PRO A 536 -8.17 -8.64 -2.52
C PRO A 536 -7.93 -7.61 -3.64
N LYS A 537 -8.13 -8.01 -4.89
CA LYS A 537 -8.16 -7.04 -6.01
C LYS A 537 -9.42 -6.17 -5.93
N LEU A 538 -9.40 -5.02 -6.60
CA LEU A 538 -10.60 -4.17 -6.72
C LEU A 538 -11.56 -4.80 -7.71
N ILE A 539 -12.86 -4.84 -7.37
CA ILE A 539 -13.89 -5.35 -8.25
C ILE A 539 -14.25 -4.32 -9.34
N THR A 540 -14.60 -4.79 -10.52
CA THR A 540 -14.97 -3.97 -11.68
C THR A 540 -16.49 -3.81 -11.77
N GLY A 541 -16.96 -2.61 -12.10
CA GLY A 541 -18.37 -2.35 -12.41
C GLY A 541 -19.22 -1.72 -11.30
N LEU A 542 -18.65 -1.41 -10.12
CA LEU A 542 -19.38 -0.68 -9.07
C LEU A 542 -19.68 0.77 -9.46
N VAL A 543 -18.70 1.42 -10.08
CA VAL A 543 -18.77 2.79 -10.60
C VAL A 543 -18.04 2.79 -11.93
N ILE A 544 -18.62 3.43 -12.95
CA ILE A 544 -18.01 3.63 -14.26
C ILE A 544 -17.82 5.13 -14.47
N ASN A 545 -16.61 5.55 -14.85
CA ASN A 545 -16.32 6.93 -15.18
C ASN A 545 -16.39 7.13 -16.70
N LYS A 546 -17.22 8.05 -17.17
CA LYS A 546 -17.36 8.40 -18.60
C LYS A 546 -16.77 9.78 -18.85
N PHE A 547 -16.07 9.93 -19.99
CA PHE A 547 -15.40 11.15 -20.41
C PHE A 547 -16.25 12.05 -21.30
#